data_AF-A0A173XQW4-F1
#
_entry.id   AF-A0A173XQW4-F1
#
_cell.length_a   1.000
_cell.length_b   1.000
_cell.length_c   1.000
_cell.angle_alpha   90.00
_cell.angle_beta   90.00
_cell.angle_gamma   90.00
#
_symmetry.space_group_name_H-M   'P 1'
#
loop_
_entity.id
_entity.type
_entity.pdbx_description
1 polymer ?
#
loop_
_entity_poly.entity_id
_entity_poly.type
_entity_poly.pdbx_seq_one_letter_code
_entity_poly.pdbx_strand_id
1 'polypeptide(L)'
;MEKRKRTIRKLMPVSPYDSAGLEAWFSELAGQGLFVRKTGYYFANFQRKEPGSLVYKLEPCDQYRDEYEKELTEQYRLAGWEAAGDVWRKFIIFAAVREMAVSPEISGEIRSAGDSSLKKTGHGCLMTCAADGVLTAFWSWMILGRFGFWYATTMATPFLFCALMIFLFGINIFWRMSDYIQIRRYLKGTKCNVHLPEHNGQTRPGRGRVRSICSAVAVICICLVFMWAGEQKSWHKELSVIHTSLPVPPIAAISPESSPISGTVTYHSYIVAPVQFQIVQEGPDAQMLRMDYMELRFPRLVKPVFKNMMKDQLQWSSAEPEAVSSGLFDTAFVAEINDSMHYLFVSDGQKVAAVCYIGPGYTDEFLKMIHDAMETWTQPELFWQ
;
A
#
# COMPACT_ATOMS: atom_id res chain seq x y z
N MET A 1 -15.73 -24.12 -30.44
CA MET A 1 -14.82 -23.08 -29.91
C MET A 1 -15.35 -21.71 -30.28
N GLU A 2 -16.13 -21.10 -29.40
CA GLU A 2 -16.72 -19.77 -29.63
C GLU A 2 -15.60 -18.72 -29.58
N LYS A 3 -15.34 -18.02 -30.70
CA LYS A 3 -14.36 -16.93 -30.79
C LYS A 3 -14.59 -15.99 -29.61
N ARG A 4 -13.62 -15.88 -28.68
CA ARG A 4 -13.61 -14.88 -27.60
C ARG A 4 -13.92 -13.51 -28.22
N LYS A 5 -15.17 -13.05 -28.08
CA LYS A 5 -15.61 -11.73 -28.56
C LYS A 5 -14.67 -10.70 -27.95
N ARG A 6 -13.89 -10.00 -28.80
CA ARG A 6 -12.91 -8.99 -28.36
C ARG A 6 -13.64 -7.95 -27.52
N THR A 7 -13.38 -7.97 -26.21
CA THR A 7 -13.94 -7.02 -25.26
C THR A 7 -12.98 -5.84 -25.19
N ILE A 8 -13.49 -4.63 -25.46
CA ILE A 8 -12.72 -3.39 -25.43
C ILE A 8 -13.00 -2.70 -24.09
N ARG A 9 -11.96 -2.42 -23.33
CA ARG A 9 -12.07 -1.69 -22.06
C ARG A 9 -11.79 -0.21 -22.30
N LYS A 10 -12.71 0.67 -21.89
CA LYS A 10 -12.50 2.13 -21.88
C LYS A 10 -12.68 2.67 -20.47
N LEU A 11 -11.93 3.73 -20.15
CA LEU A 11 -12.12 4.45 -18.89
C LEU A 11 -13.41 5.29 -18.97
N MET A 12 -14.18 5.34 -17.89
CA MET A 12 -15.37 6.18 -17.80
C MET A 12 -14.98 7.67 -17.90
N PRO A 13 -15.69 8.47 -18.72
CA PRO A 13 -15.38 9.89 -18.88
C PRO A 13 -15.90 10.71 -17.70
N VAL A 14 -16.98 10.24 -17.07
CA VAL A 14 -17.71 10.90 -15.97
C VAL A 14 -17.83 9.97 -14.76
N SER A 15 -18.40 10.49 -13.67
CA SER A 15 -18.67 9.69 -12.47
C SER A 15 -19.63 8.54 -12.79
N PRO A 16 -19.49 7.36 -12.14
CA PRO A 16 -20.46 6.27 -12.26
C PRO A 16 -21.89 6.67 -11.81
N TYR A 17 -22.04 7.78 -11.08
CA TYR A 17 -23.32 8.31 -10.62
C TYR A 17 -23.90 9.42 -11.50
N ASP A 18 -23.19 9.82 -12.56
CA ASP A 18 -23.68 10.78 -13.56
C ASP A 18 -24.46 10.02 -14.65
N SER A 19 -25.70 9.65 -14.35
CA SER A 19 -26.52 8.81 -15.23
C SER A 19 -26.66 9.43 -16.61
N ALA A 20 -27.03 10.72 -16.71
CA ALA A 20 -27.21 11.41 -17.99
C ALA A 20 -25.91 11.46 -18.82
N GLY A 21 -24.77 11.74 -18.19
CA GLY A 21 -23.47 11.72 -18.87
C GLY A 21 -23.09 10.33 -19.39
N LEU A 22 -23.40 9.27 -18.63
CA LEU A 22 -23.15 7.89 -19.05
C LEU A 22 -24.11 7.43 -20.15
N GLU A 23 -25.40 7.77 -20.07
CA GLU A 23 -26.42 7.50 -21.10
C GLU A 23 -25.99 8.08 -22.46
N ALA A 24 -25.55 9.34 -22.48
CA ALA A 24 -25.05 10.01 -23.69
C ALA A 24 -23.77 9.33 -24.22
N TRP A 25 -22.82 9.03 -23.33
CA TRP A 25 -21.56 8.39 -23.71
C TRP A 25 -21.76 6.99 -24.29
N PHE A 26 -22.64 6.17 -23.70
CA PHE A 26 -22.95 4.84 -24.21
C PHE A 26 -23.65 4.90 -25.57
N SER A 27 -24.56 5.87 -25.75
CA SER A 27 -25.26 6.09 -27.02
C SER A 27 -24.29 6.51 -28.13
N GLU A 28 -23.35 7.42 -27.85
CA GLU A 28 -22.28 7.82 -28.77
C GLU A 28 -21.40 6.62 -29.18
N LEU A 29 -21.02 5.78 -28.22
CA LEU A 29 -20.21 4.60 -28.46
C LEU A 29 -20.95 3.51 -29.25
N ALA A 30 -22.25 3.34 -29.05
CA ALA A 30 -23.06 2.41 -29.86
C ALA A 30 -23.14 2.83 -31.33
N GLY A 31 -23.20 4.14 -31.60
CA GLY A 31 -23.07 4.69 -32.96
C GLY A 31 -21.71 4.41 -33.61
N GLN A 32 -20.69 4.05 -32.83
CA GLN A 32 -19.37 3.60 -33.31
C GLN A 32 -19.23 2.07 -33.32
N GLY A 33 -20.30 1.32 -33.03
CA GLY A 33 -20.29 -0.14 -32.95
C GLY A 33 -19.78 -0.71 -31.62
N LEU A 34 -19.75 0.09 -30.55
CA LEU A 34 -19.29 -0.34 -29.21
C LEU A 34 -20.46 -0.38 -28.22
N PHE A 35 -20.88 -1.59 -27.86
CA PHE A 35 -22.05 -1.84 -27.02
C PHE A 35 -21.59 -2.20 -25.62
N VAL A 36 -22.15 -1.55 -24.60
CA VAL A 36 -21.78 -1.80 -23.20
C VAL A 36 -22.22 -3.20 -22.76
N ARG A 37 -21.43 -3.86 -21.91
CA ARG A 37 -21.74 -5.19 -21.36
C ARG A 37 -21.62 -5.26 -19.85
N LYS A 38 -20.48 -4.81 -19.32
CA LYS A 38 -20.20 -4.83 -17.88
C LYS A 38 -19.38 -3.62 -17.54
N THR A 39 -19.78 -2.92 -16.49
CA THR A 39 -19.04 -1.74 -16.05
C THR A 39 -18.62 -1.89 -14.60
N GLY A 40 -17.51 -1.24 -14.25
CA GLY A 40 -17.04 -1.07 -12.89
C GLY A 40 -16.94 0.42 -12.57
N TYR A 41 -16.36 0.75 -11.41
CA TYR A 41 -16.31 2.13 -10.95
C TYR A 41 -15.54 3.10 -11.86
N TYR A 42 -14.43 2.64 -12.46
CA TYR A 42 -13.57 3.48 -13.31
C TYR A 42 -13.60 3.06 -14.78
N PHE A 43 -14.00 1.83 -15.10
CA PHE A 43 -13.87 1.26 -16.44
C PHE A 43 -15.17 0.63 -16.90
N ALA A 44 -15.50 0.83 -18.17
CA ALA A 44 -16.58 0.12 -18.84
C ALA A 44 -16.02 -0.84 -19.89
N ASN A 45 -16.61 -2.03 -19.98
CA ASN A 45 -16.27 -3.04 -20.96
C ASN A 45 -17.32 -3.05 -22.07
N PHE A 46 -16.83 -3.01 -23.30
CA PHE A 46 -17.64 -2.93 -24.51
C PHE A 46 -17.41 -4.15 -25.38
N GLN A 47 -18.46 -4.57 -26.06
CA GLN A 47 -18.40 -5.54 -27.12
C GLN A 47 -18.52 -4.82 -28.46
N ARG A 48 -17.65 -5.17 -29.41
CA ARG A 48 -17.76 -4.66 -30.78
C ARG A 48 -18.90 -5.39 -31.52
N LYS A 49 -19.83 -4.63 -32.07
CA LYS A 49 -20.92 -5.08 -32.95
C LYS A 49 -21.03 -4.10 -34.13
N GLU A 50 -21.99 -4.31 -35.01
CA GLU A 50 -22.31 -3.35 -36.07
C GLU A 50 -22.81 -2.03 -35.47
N PRO A 51 -22.39 -0.86 -36.00
CA PRO A 51 -22.89 0.44 -35.57
C PRO A 51 -24.42 0.50 -35.56
N GLY A 52 -25.00 1.00 -34.48
CA GLY A 52 -26.44 1.09 -34.32
C GLY A 52 -26.88 2.34 -33.57
N SER A 53 -28.06 2.86 -33.91
CA SER A 53 -28.68 4.00 -33.21
C SER A 53 -29.40 3.51 -31.96
N LEU A 54 -28.63 3.16 -30.93
CA LEU A 54 -29.17 2.82 -29.61
C LEU A 54 -29.22 4.05 -28.70
N VAL A 55 -30.26 4.08 -27.87
CA VAL A 55 -30.38 4.96 -26.72
C VAL A 55 -30.24 4.11 -25.47
N TYR A 56 -29.53 4.62 -24.47
CA TYR A 56 -29.35 3.96 -23.18
C TYR A 56 -30.10 4.71 -22.09
N LYS A 57 -30.62 3.95 -21.13
CA LYS A 57 -31.25 4.45 -19.91
C LYS A 57 -30.63 3.79 -18.68
N LEU A 58 -30.26 4.58 -17.68
CA LEU A 58 -29.71 4.10 -16.43
C LEU A 58 -30.73 4.30 -15.32
N GLU A 59 -31.24 3.19 -14.79
CA GLU A 59 -32.19 3.22 -13.67
C GLU A 59 -31.58 2.69 -12.38
N PRO A 60 -31.78 3.39 -11.25
CA PRO A 60 -31.30 2.93 -9.97
C PRO A 60 -32.09 1.70 -9.53
N CYS A 61 -31.37 0.67 -9.12
CA CYS A 61 -31.97 -0.54 -8.58
C CYS A 61 -31.14 -1.02 -7.40
N ASP A 62 -31.80 -1.47 -6.35
CA ASP A 62 -31.12 -2.17 -5.26
C ASP A 62 -30.85 -3.62 -5.68
N GLN A 63 -29.74 -3.85 -6.39
CA GLN A 63 -29.36 -5.18 -6.89
C GLN A 63 -29.09 -6.23 -5.80
N TYR A 64 -29.21 -5.86 -4.52
CA TYR A 64 -29.25 -6.82 -3.42
C TYR A 64 -30.63 -7.46 -3.22
N ARG A 65 -31.65 -6.99 -3.95
CA ARG A 65 -33.00 -7.56 -4.00
C ARG A 65 -33.32 -8.01 -5.42
N ASP A 66 -33.05 -9.28 -5.70
CA ASP A 66 -33.27 -9.91 -7.01
C ASP A 66 -34.71 -9.73 -7.53
N GLU A 67 -35.71 -9.64 -6.65
CA GLU A 67 -37.12 -9.44 -7.03
C GLU A 67 -37.34 -8.09 -7.73
N TYR A 68 -36.80 -7.00 -7.18
CA TYR A 68 -36.95 -5.67 -7.76
C TYR A 68 -36.14 -5.50 -9.05
N GLU A 69 -34.98 -6.15 -9.17
CA GLU A 69 -34.22 -6.18 -10.42
C GLU A 69 -35.00 -6.91 -11.53
N LYS A 70 -35.59 -8.08 -11.22
CA LYS A 70 -36.39 -8.84 -12.18
C LYS A 70 -37.63 -8.07 -12.62
N GLU A 71 -38.35 -7.47 -11.68
CA GLU A 71 -39.56 -6.72 -11.99
C GLU A 71 -39.24 -5.44 -12.79
N LEU A 72 -38.19 -4.71 -12.43
CA LEU A 72 -37.72 -3.54 -13.20
C LEU A 72 -37.32 -3.95 -14.62
N THR A 73 -36.59 -5.07 -14.76
CA THR A 73 -36.17 -5.59 -16.06
C THR A 73 -37.37 -5.98 -16.91
N GLU A 74 -38.39 -6.58 -16.31
CA GLU A 74 -39.62 -6.95 -17.02
C GLU A 74 -40.42 -5.72 -17.48
N GLN A 75 -40.57 -4.70 -16.63
CA GLN A 75 -41.22 -3.44 -17.00
C GLN A 75 -40.52 -2.77 -18.19
N TYR A 76 -39.19 -2.76 -18.22
CA TYR A 76 -38.40 -2.26 -19.35
C TYR A 76 -38.54 -3.15 -20.59
N ARG A 77 -38.55 -4.47 -20.43
CA ARG A 77 -38.74 -5.43 -21.53
C ARG A 77 -40.09 -5.26 -22.21
N LEU A 78 -41.15 -5.04 -21.44
CA LEU A 78 -42.51 -4.76 -21.95
C LEU A 78 -42.57 -3.43 -22.74
N ALA A 79 -41.74 -2.45 -22.37
CA ALA A 79 -41.58 -1.19 -23.10
C ALA A 79 -40.60 -1.26 -24.28
N GLY A 80 -40.11 -2.45 -24.65
CA GLY A 80 -39.22 -2.65 -25.80
C GLY A 80 -37.73 -2.40 -25.54
N TRP A 81 -37.31 -2.36 -24.27
CA TRP A 81 -35.90 -2.21 -23.90
C TRP A 81 -35.25 -3.55 -23.56
N GLU A 82 -33.95 -3.66 -23.83
CA GLU A 82 -33.12 -4.81 -23.45
C GLU A 82 -32.15 -4.44 -22.33
N ALA A 83 -31.98 -5.32 -21.36
CA ALA A 83 -30.98 -5.15 -20.30
C ALA A 83 -29.56 -5.38 -20.86
N ALA A 84 -28.70 -4.36 -20.75
CA ALA A 84 -27.33 -4.37 -21.27
C ALA A 84 -26.26 -4.65 -20.20
N GLY A 85 -26.61 -4.55 -18.92
CA GLY A 85 -25.72 -4.81 -17.78
C GLY A 85 -25.96 -3.83 -16.62
N ASP A 86 -24.94 -3.64 -15.79
CA ASP A 86 -25.02 -2.76 -14.61
C ASP A 86 -23.89 -1.71 -14.57
N VAL A 87 -24.17 -0.62 -13.85
CA VAL A 87 -23.17 0.35 -13.37
C VAL A 87 -22.93 0.20 -11.89
N TRP A 88 -21.79 -0.42 -11.56
CA TRP A 88 -21.27 -0.54 -10.20
C TRP A 88 -22.30 -1.10 -9.21
N ARG A 89 -23.18 -2.00 -9.67
CA ARG A 89 -24.32 -2.54 -8.91
C ARG A 89 -25.27 -1.52 -8.30
N LYS A 90 -25.33 -0.32 -8.89
CA LYS A 90 -26.20 0.78 -8.43
C LYS A 90 -27.23 1.17 -9.48
N PHE A 91 -26.89 1.01 -10.75
CA PHE A 91 -27.81 1.22 -11.85
C PHE A 91 -27.87 -0.02 -12.73
N ILE A 92 -29.05 -0.31 -13.26
CA ILE A 92 -29.23 -1.20 -14.38
C ILE A 92 -29.20 -0.37 -15.66
N ILE A 93 -28.50 -0.87 -16.65
CA ILE A 93 -28.38 -0.26 -17.97
C ILE A 93 -29.41 -0.94 -18.88
N PHE A 94 -30.33 -0.15 -19.41
CA PHE A 94 -31.27 -0.56 -20.43
C PHE A 94 -30.91 0.08 -21.76
N ALA A 95 -31.12 -0.64 -22.86
CA ALA A 95 -30.85 -0.19 -24.21
C ALA A 95 -32.08 -0.41 -25.10
N ALA A 96 -32.41 0.56 -25.94
CA ALA A 96 -33.45 0.43 -26.96
C ALA A 96 -33.00 1.06 -28.27
N VAL A 97 -33.57 0.59 -29.37
CA VAL A 97 -33.41 1.27 -30.67
C VAL A 97 -34.09 2.63 -30.57
N ARG A 98 -33.40 3.70 -30.99
CA ARG A 98 -33.85 5.10 -30.80
C ARG A 98 -35.31 5.33 -31.23
N GLU A 99 -35.73 4.72 -32.33
CA GLU A 99 -37.07 4.86 -32.89
C GLU A 99 -38.16 4.11 -32.09
N MET A 100 -37.75 3.11 -31.32
CA MET A 100 -38.64 2.26 -30.49
C MET A 100 -38.57 2.62 -29.00
N ALA A 101 -37.78 3.64 -28.64
CA ALA A 101 -37.55 4.00 -27.24
C ALA A 101 -38.78 4.68 -26.63
N VAL A 102 -39.58 3.92 -25.89
CA VAL A 102 -40.74 4.43 -25.12
C VAL A 102 -40.37 4.48 -23.64
N SER A 103 -40.74 5.55 -22.93
CA SER A 103 -40.51 5.61 -21.47
C SER A 103 -41.38 4.57 -20.76
N PRO A 104 -40.82 3.60 -20.01
CA PRO A 104 -41.61 2.64 -19.27
C PRO A 104 -42.31 3.30 -18.09
N GLU A 105 -43.47 2.76 -17.71
CA GLU A 105 -44.14 3.08 -16.46
C GLU A 105 -43.55 2.21 -15.34
N ILE A 106 -42.73 2.84 -14.49
CA ILE A 106 -42.03 2.14 -13.41
C ILE A 106 -42.90 2.16 -12.15
N SER A 107 -43.08 0.99 -11.51
CA SER A 107 -43.85 0.90 -10.26
C SER A 107 -43.24 1.78 -9.15
N GLY A 108 -44.12 2.44 -8.38
CA GLY A 108 -43.69 3.38 -7.34
C GLY A 108 -42.80 2.73 -6.26
N GLU A 109 -43.04 1.45 -5.98
CA GLU A 109 -42.27 0.69 -4.99
C GLU A 109 -40.82 0.47 -5.45
N ILE A 110 -40.61 -0.02 -6.68
CA ILE A 110 -39.27 -0.21 -7.27
C ILE A 110 -38.51 1.11 -7.32
N ARG A 111 -39.16 2.19 -7.77
CA ARG A 111 -38.55 3.51 -7.81
C ARG A 111 -38.13 3.99 -6.42
N SER A 112 -38.98 3.78 -5.41
CA SER A 112 -38.65 4.14 -4.02
C SER A 112 -37.48 3.31 -3.46
N ALA A 113 -37.40 2.02 -3.82
CA ALA A 113 -36.32 1.13 -3.42
C ALA A 113 -34.98 1.56 -4.05
N GLY A 114 -34.97 1.86 -5.36
CA GLY A 114 -33.82 2.41 -6.07
C GLY A 114 -33.32 3.73 -5.46
N ASP A 115 -34.24 4.66 -5.21
CA ASP A 115 -33.95 5.94 -4.55
C ASP A 115 -33.36 5.75 -3.14
N SER A 116 -33.88 4.79 -2.38
CA SER A 116 -33.37 4.48 -1.04
C SER A 116 -31.94 3.92 -1.08
N SER A 117 -31.63 3.07 -2.06
CA SER A 117 -30.28 2.50 -2.27
C SER A 117 -29.29 3.60 -2.69
N LEU A 118 -29.71 4.52 -3.57
CA LEU A 118 -28.92 5.70 -3.91
C LEU A 118 -28.69 6.63 -2.72
N LYS A 119 -29.71 6.87 -1.87
CA LYS A 119 -29.53 7.66 -0.63
C LYS A 119 -28.51 7.04 0.31
N LYS A 120 -28.57 5.73 0.53
CA LYS A 120 -27.56 5.00 1.34
C LYS A 120 -26.16 5.17 0.76
N THR A 121 -26.04 5.08 -0.56
CA THR A 121 -24.78 5.28 -1.28
C THR A 121 -24.26 6.71 -1.14
N GLY A 122 -25.14 7.71 -1.21
CA GLY A 122 -24.81 9.11 -0.95
C GLY A 122 -24.29 9.37 0.46
N HIS A 123 -24.90 8.75 1.49
CA HIS A 123 -24.36 8.78 2.85
C HIS A 123 -22.99 8.09 2.93
N GLY A 124 -22.80 6.98 2.22
CA GLY A 124 -21.49 6.34 2.08
C GLY A 124 -20.42 7.29 1.54
N CYS A 125 -20.73 8.06 0.49
CA CYS A 125 -19.82 9.10 -0.02
C CYS A 125 -19.48 10.13 1.06
N LEU A 126 -20.46 10.60 1.85
CA LEU A 126 -20.21 11.55 2.94
C LEU A 126 -19.33 10.94 4.05
N MET A 127 -19.60 9.70 4.46
CA MET A 127 -18.79 8.99 5.46
C MET A 127 -17.35 8.83 4.99
N THR A 128 -17.12 8.49 3.73
CA THR A 128 -15.76 8.40 3.17
C THR A 128 -15.08 9.77 3.05
N CYS A 129 -15.82 10.87 2.82
CA CYS A 129 -15.26 12.22 2.92
C CYS A 129 -14.84 12.56 4.36
N ALA A 130 -15.67 12.22 5.34
CA ALA A 130 -15.35 12.42 6.75
C ALA A 130 -14.12 11.59 7.17
N ALA A 131 -14.05 10.32 6.75
CA ALA A 131 -12.91 9.45 7.01
C ALA A 131 -11.60 10.01 6.43
N ASP A 132 -11.62 10.50 5.18
CA ASP A 132 -10.45 11.15 4.58
C ASP A 132 -10.08 12.46 5.29
N GLY A 133 -11.06 13.23 5.78
CA GLY A 133 -10.81 14.42 6.58
C GLY A 133 -10.12 14.08 7.91
N VAL A 134 -10.61 13.06 8.61
CA VAL A 134 -9.99 12.55 9.84
C VAL A 134 -8.59 12.02 9.58
N LEU A 135 -8.41 11.25 8.50
CA LEU A 135 -7.10 10.73 8.12
C LEU A 135 -6.13 11.87 7.82
N THR A 136 -6.56 12.89 7.07
CA THR A 136 -5.74 14.09 6.79
C THR A 136 -5.35 14.81 8.07
N ALA A 137 -6.28 15.00 9.00
CA ALA A 137 -6.00 15.65 10.30
C ALA A 137 -5.03 14.83 11.15
N PHE A 138 -5.23 13.51 11.23
CA PHE A 138 -4.32 12.59 11.93
C PHE A 138 -2.91 12.62 11.33
N TRP A 139 -2.82 12.66 10.00
CA TRP A 139 -1.55 12.81 9.28
C TRP A 139 -0.85 14.12 9.59
N SER A 140 -1.56 15.25 9.52
CA SER A 140 -1.01 16.55 9.89
C SER A 140 -0.51 16.57 11.33
N TRP A 141 -1.29 15.97 12.25
CA TRP A 141 -0.90 15.85 13.65
C TRP A 141 0.36 15.01 13.84
N MET A 142 0.49 13.87 13.16
CA MET A 142 1.67 13.00 13.28
C MET A 142 2.95 13.70 12.78
N ILE A 143 2.89 14.42 11.67
CA ILE A 143 4.05 15.15 11.12
C ILE A 143 4.41 16.33 12.02
N LEU A 144 3.41 17.09 12.48
CA LEU A 144 3.61 18.20 13.41
C LEU A 144 4.16 17.73 14.77
N GLY A 145 3.73 16.56 15.25
CA GLY A 145 4.19 15.98 16.51
C GLY A 145 5.62 15.42 16.44
N ARG A 146 6.03 14.84 15.31
CA ARG A 146 7.36 14.22 15.17
C ARG A 146 8.48 15.21 14.88
N PHE A 147 8.21 16.24 14.10
CA PHE A 147 9.22 17.26 13.77
C PHE A 147 9.08 18.51 14.65
N GLY A 148 7.93 18.73 15.29
CA GLY A 148 7.63 20.01 15.91
C GLY A 148 7.30 21.05 14.84
N PHE A 149 6.40 21.98 15.18
CA PHE A 149 5.94 23.03 14.25
C PHE A 149 7.10 23.83 13.61
N TRP A 150 8.17 24.07 14.39
CA TRP A 150 9.34 24.86 13.96
C TRP A 150 10.26 24.13 13.00
N TYR A 151 10.43 22.81 13.13
CA TYR A 151 11.27 22.02 12.22
C TYR A 151 10.53 21.70 10.92
N ALA A 152 9.20 21.52 10.99
CA ALA A 152 8.34 21.33 9.83
C ALA A 152 8.22 22.59 8.95
N THR A 153 8.36 23.79 9.52
CA THR A 153 8.30 25.06 8.78
C THR A 153 9.65 25.53 8.23
N THR A 154 10.77 25.10 8.83
CA THR A 154 12.13 25.45 8.38
C THR A 154 12.68 24.49 7.33
N MET A 155 12.27 23.22 7.35
CA MET A 155 12.66 22.23 6.33
C MET A 155 11.61 22.17 5.21
N ALA A 156 12.04 22.38 3.96
CA ALA A 156 11.14 22.34 2.81
C ALA A 156 10.48 20.96 2.62
N THR A 157 11.20 19.88 2.93
CA THR A 157 10.78 18.51 2.60
C THR A 157 9.52 18.05 3.36
N PRO A 158 9.44 18.12 4.72
CA PRO A 158 8.24 17.69 5.44
C PRO A 158 7.01 18.56 5.13
N PHE A 159 7.21 19.87 4.92
CA PHE A 159 6.14 20.79 4.55
C PHE A 159 5.54 20.45 3.18
N LEU A 160 6.38 20.20 2.18
CA LEU A 160 5.94 19.83 0.83
C LEU A 160 5.17 18.49 0.83
N PHE A 161 5.59 17.51 1.64
CA PHE A 161 4.85 16.26 1.79
C PHE A 161 3.47 16.48 2.45
N CYS A 162 3.39 17.29 3.51
CA CYS A 162 2.12 17.69 4.12
C CYS A 162 1.19 18.36 3.11
N ALA A 163 1.69 19.36 2.39
CA ALA A 163 0.93 20.12 1.41
C ALA A 163 0.44 19.23 0.25
N LEU A 164 1.31 18.35 -0.26
CA LEU A 164 0.95 17.38 -1.30
C LEU A 164 -0.14 16.42 -0.81
N MET A 165 -0.08 15.93 0.43
CA MET A 165 -1.10 15.05 0.98
C MET A 165 -2.44 15.77 1.14
N ILE A 166 -2.45 16.97 1.72
CA ILE A 166 -3.66 17.78 1.86
C ILE A 166 -4.28 18.03 0.47
N PHE A 167 -3.45 18.31 -0.52
CA PHE A 167 -3.91 18.49 -1.89
C PHE A 167 -4.54 17.22 -2.48
N LEU A 168 -3.89 16.05 -2.34
CA LEU A 168 -4.40 14.78 -2.86
C LEU A 168 -5.68 14.32 -2.14
N PHE A 169 -5.75 14.45 -0.81
CA PHE A 169 -6.96 14.15 -0.05
C PHE A 169 -8.07 15.15 -0.35
N GLY A 170 -7.74 16.44 -0.49
CA GLY A 170 -8.68 17.48 -0.92
C GLY A 170 -9.29 17.18 -2.28
N ILE A 171 -8.48 16.71 -3.23
CA ILE A 171 -8.96 16.24 -4.54
C ILE A 171 -9.91 15.04 -4.37
N ASN A 172 -9.56 14.02 -3.57
CA ASN A 172 -10.44 12.87 -3.33
C ASN A 172 -11.78 13.27 -2.68
N ILE A 173 -11.75 14.16 -1.69
CA ILE A 173 -12.95 14.73 -1.06
C ILE A 173 -13.78 15.47 -2.11
N PHE A 174 -13.18 16.33 -2.93
CA PHE A 174 -13.88 17.04 -4.00
C PHE A 174 -14.58 16.08 -4.97
N TRP A 175 -13.90 15.01 -5.39
CA TRP A 175 -14.48 13.99 -6.27
C TRP A 175 -15.66 13.25 -5.65
N ARG A 176 -15.55 12.83 -4.38
CA ARG A 176 -16.66 12.16 -3.67
C ARG A 176 -17.81 13.11 -3.36
N MET A 177 -17.53 14.38 -3.07
CA MET A 177 -18.55 15.42 -2.95
C MET A 177 -19.27 15.65 -4.28
N SER A 178 -18.54 15.63 -5.40
CA SER A 178 -19.16 15.68 -6.74
C SER A 178 -20.10 14.49 -6.95
N ASP A 179 -19.73 13.29 -6.54
CA ASP A 179 -20.61 12.10 -6.63
C ASP A 179 -21.87 12.27 -5.77
N TYR A 180 -21.71 12.73 -4.52
CA TYR A 180 -22.82 13.03 -3.63
C TYR A 180 -23.78 14.07 -4.23
N ILE A 181 -23.24 15.11 -4.86
CA ILE A 181 -24.05 16.14 -5.54
C ILE A 181 -24.81 15.53 -6.73
N GLN A 182 -24.18 14.67 -7.55
CA GLN A 182 -24.86 14.02 -8.68
C GLN A 182 -26.00 13.11 -8.20
N ILE A 183 -25.77 12.30 -7.15
CA ILE A 183 -26.81 11.49 -6.52
C ILE A 183 -27.95 12.37 -6.01
N ARG A 184 -27.64 13.47 -5.32
CA ARG A 184 -28.65 14.39 -4.77
C ARG A 184 -29.42 15.12 -5.86
N ARG A 185 -28.78 15.46 -6.99
CA ARG A 185 -29.44 16.04 -8.16
C ARG A 185 -30.42 15.05 -8.79
N TYR A 186 -29.98 13.80 -8.99
CA TYR A 186 -30.85 12.73 -9.50
C TYR A 186 -32.10 12.57 -8.61
N LEU A 187 -31.90 12.40 -7.30
CA LEU A 187 -32.99 12.24 -6.31
C LEU A 187 -33.92 13.46 -6.20
N LYS A 188 -33.46 14.66 -6.56
CA LYS A 188 -34.30 15.87 -6.63
C LYS A 188 -35.09 15.93 -7.94
N GLY A 189 -34.47 15.56 -9.06
CA GLY A 189 -35.12 15.51 -10.37
C GLY A 189 -36.30 14.54 -10.38
N THR A 190 -36.12 13.34 -9.79
CA THR A 190 -37.18 12.34 -9.67
C THR A 190 -38.35 12.79 -8.80
N LYS A 191 -38.10 13.56 -7.72
CA LYS A 191 -39.17 14.12 -6.87
C LYS A 191 -40.03 15.18 -7.56
N CYS A 192 -39.45 15.93 -8.50
CA CYS A 192 -40.19 16.98 -9.21
C CYS A 192 -40.85 16.48 -10.50
N ASN A 193 -40.77 15.18 -10.83
CA ASN A 193 -41.17 14.61 -12.13
C ASN A 193 -40.59 15.38 -13.34
N VAL A 194 -39.49 16.11 -13.14
CA VAL A 194 -38.78 16.76 -14.23
C VAL A 194 -37.86 15.71 -14.81
N HIS A 195 -38.21 15.20 -16.00
CA HIS A 195 -37.26 14.44 -16.81
C HIS A 195 -35.98 15.26 -16.88
N LEU A 196 -34.90 14.73 -16.30
CA LEU A 196 -33.60 15.40 -16.31
C LEU A 196 -33.31 15.82 -17.76
N PRO A 197 -32.92 17.09 -17.99
CA PRO A 197 -32.73 17.58 -19.34
C PRO A 197 -31.73 16.68 -20.06
N GLU A 198 -32.04 16.32 -21.30
CA GLU A 198 -31.10 15.72 -22.23
C GLU A 198 -29.79 16.48 -22.14
N HIS A 199 -28.71 15.79 -21.77
CA HIS A 199 -27.42 16.42 -21.59
C HIS A 199 -26.87 16.82 -22.97
N ASN A 200 -27.22 18.02 -23.44
CA ASN A 200 -26.58 18.67 -24.59
C ASN A 200 -25.17 19.11 -24.20
N GLY A 201 -24.22 18.18 -24.16
CA GLY A 201 -22.84 18.52 -23.84
C GLY A 201 -21.92 17.33 -23.97
N GLN A 202 -20.98 17.43 -24.91
CA GLN A 202 -19.88 16.49 -25.10
C GLN A 202 -19.29 16.06 -23.75
N THR A 203 -19.32 14.76 -23.47
CA THR A 203 -18.70 14.20 -22.28
C THR A 203 -17.20 14.46 -22.33
N ARG A 204 -16.68 15.36 -21.49
CA ARG A 204 -15.25 15.69 -21.48
C ARG A 204 -14.45 14.47 -20.98
N PRO A 205 -13.69 13.77 -21.84
CA PRO A 205 -13.15 12.44 -21.54
C PRO A 205 -11.98 12.42 -20.54
N GLY A 206 -11.52 13.60 -20.09
CA GLY A 206 -10.38 13.73 -19.16
C GLY A 206 -10.74 13.62 -17.68
N ARG A 207 -12.01 13.82 -17.31
CA ARG A 207 -12.41 14.00 -15.90
C ARG A 207 -12.25 12.70 -15.08
N GLY A 208 -12.65 11.56 -15.65
CA GLY A 208 -12.46 10.25 -15.02
C GLY A 208 -10.99 9.77 -14.96
N ARG A 209 -10.15 10.15 -15.94
CA ARG A 209 -8.71 9.82 -15.97
C ARG A 209 -7.97 10.46 -14.80
N VAL A 210 -8.18 11.77 -14.62
CA VAL A 210 -7.57 12.53 -13.53
C VAL A 210 -7.97 11.95 -12.17
N ARG A 211 -9.26 11.62 -11.99
CA ARG A 211 -9.76 11.01 -10.76
C ARG A 211 -9.03 9.70 -10.41
N SER A 212 -8.92 8.76 -11.35
CA SER A 212 -8.26 7.47 -11.09
C SER A 212 -6.77 7.61 -10.78
N ILE A 213 -6.09 8.56 -11.43
CA ILE A 213 -4.66 8.81 -11.22
C ILE A 213 -4.43 9.43 -9.83
N CYS A 214 -5.21 10.46 -9.46
CA CYS A 214 -5.06 11.12 -8.16
C CYS A 214 -5.30 10.17 -6.98
N SER A 215 -6.29 9.28 -7.07
CA SER A 215 -6.53 8.27 -6.03
C SER A 215 -5.37 7.27 -5.91
N ALA A 216 -4.80 6.81 -7.03
CA ALA A 216 -3.67 5.89 -7.01
C ALA A 216 -2.40 6.54 -6.42
N VAL A 217 -2.12 7.79 -6.80
CA VAL A 217 -0.98 8.56 -6.26
C VAL A 217 -1.12 8.76 -4.75
N ALA A 218 -2.33 9.08 -4.26
CA ALA A 218 -2.58 9.22 -2.82
C ALA A 218 -2.24 7.93 -2.04
N VAL A 219 -2.67 6.77 -2.54
CA VAL A 219 -2.37 5.47 -1.90
C VAL A 219 -0.86 5.18 -1.90
N ILE A 220 -0.18 5.43 -3.01
CA ILE A 220 1.28 5.21 -3.11
C ILE A 220 2.01 6.10 -2.10
N CYS A 221 1.64 7.37 -2.00
CA CYS A 221 2.28 8.27 -1.03
C CYS A 221 2.04 7.85 0.42
N ILE A 222 0.83 7.38 0.76
CA ILE A 222 0.55 6.82 2.08
C ILE A 222 1.51 5.64 2.35
N CYS A 223 1.66 4.71 1.42
CA CYS A 223 2.58 3.58 1.55
C CYS A 223 4.04 4.00 1.72
N LEU A 224 4.52 4.95 0.91
CA LEU A 224 5.90 5.44 0.99
C LEU A 224 6.21 6.06 2.36
N VAL A 225 5.26 6.79 2.94
CA VAL A 225 5.50 7.40 4.25
C VAL A 225 5.36 6.38 5.39
N PHE A 226 4.51 5.35 5.28
CA PHE A 226 4.54 4.24 6.24
C PHE A 226 5.87 3.50 6.24
N MET A 227 6.52 3.39 5.07
CA MET A 227 7.89 2.85 4.98
C MET A 227 8.91 3.79 5.63
N TRP A 228 8.81 5.11 5.40
CA TRP A 228 9.74 6.09 5.96
C TRP A 228 9.58 6.31 7.48
N ALA A 229 8.34 6.38 7.98
CA ALA A 229 8.02 6.44 9.41
C ALA A 229 8.32 5.11 10.15
N GLY A 230 8.66 4.06 9.41
CA GLY A 230 9.08 2.76 9.92
C GLY A 230 10.50 2.72 10.50
N GLU A 231 11.30 3.77 10.34
CA GLU A 231 12.55 3.98 11.11
C GLU A 231 12.19 4.40 12.53
N GLN A 232 11.97 3.41 13.39
CA GLN A 232 11.25 3.64 14.63
C GLN A 232 12.15 4.21 15.73
N LYS A 233 13.41 3.77 15.87
CA LYS A 233 14.34 4.28 16.90
C LYS A 233 15.79 4.01 16.48
N SER A 234 16.68 4.98 16.66
CA SER A 234 18.12 4.76 16.65
C SER A 234 18.78 5.48 17.80
N TRP A 235 19.84 4.90 18.36
CA TRP A 235 20.67 5.54 19.36
C TRP A 235 22.11 5.09 19.21
N HIS A 236 23.03 5.94 19.63
CA HIS A 236 24.47 5.69 19.63
C HIS A 236 25.00 5.99 21.03
N LYS A 237 25.69 5.03 21.65
CA LYS A 237 26.30 5.19 22.97
C LYS A 237 27.70 4.57 22.98
N GLU A 238 28.57 5.13 23.81
CA GLU A 238 29.85 4.52 24.12
C GLU A 238 29.64 3.27 24.99
N LEU A 239 30.49 2.26 24.78
CA LEU A 239 30.42 0.97 25.48
C LEU A 239 30.64 1.12 27.00
N SER A 240 31.43 2.12 27.41
CA SER A 240 31.70 2.46 28.82
C SER A 240 30.43 2.81 29.62
N VAL A 241 29.36 3.22 28.94
CA VAL A 241 28.09 3.67 29.54
C VAL A 241 27.06 2.52 29.63
N ILE A 242 27.33 1.37 29.00
CA ILE A 242 26.39 0.25 28.89
C ILE A 242 26.78 -0.83 29.92
N HIS A 243 25.91 -1.06 30.91
CA HIS A 243 26.15 -2.04 31.99
C HIS A 243 25.39 -3.38 31.81
N THR A 244 24.75 -3.60 30.67
CA THR A 244 23.98 -4.81 30.38
C THR A 244 24.78 -5.84 29.58
N SER A 245 24.33 -7.10 29.58
CA SER A 245 24.81 -8.10 28.61
C SER A 245 24.64 -7.54 27.19
N LEU A 246 25.50 -7.89 26.24
CA LEU A 246 25.37 -7.56 24.83
C LEU A 246 25.42 -8.88 24.05
N PRO A 247 24.88 -8.95 22.82
CA PRO A 247 24.96 -10.17 22.01
C PRO A 247 26.38 -10.48 21.50
N VAL A 248 27.41 -9.86 22.08
CA VAL A 248 28.82 -9.96 21.71
C VAL A 248 29.63 -10.21 22.99
N PRO A 249 30.54 -11.20 23.02
CA PRO A 249 31.46 -11.36 24.14
C PRO A 249 32.41 -10.16 24.24
N PRO A 250 32.86 -9.77 25.45
CA PRO A 250 33.90 -8.76 25.61
C PRO A 250 35.17 -9.20 24.88
N ILE A 251 35.87 -8.28 24.20
CA ILE A 251 37.14 -8.59 23.52
C ILE A 251 38.19 -9.14 24.49
N ALA A 252 38.10 -8.78 25.78
CA ALA A 252 38.94 -9.30 26.86
C ALA A 252 38.76 -10.82 27.13
N ALA A 253 37.61 -11.40 26.77
CA ALA A 253 37.40 -12.85 26.84
C ALA A 253 38.16 -13.60 25.73
N ILE A 254 38.57 -12.89 24.67
CA ILE A 254 39.27 -13.43 23.50
C ILE A 254 40.78 -13.14 23.60
N SER A 255 41.15 -11.99 24.18
CA SER A 255 42.54 -11.57 24.39
C SER A 255 42.70 -11.01 25.81
N PRO A 256 43.26 -11.78 26.77
CA PRO A 256 43.25 -11.46 28.19
C PRO A 256 44.22 -10.34 28.63
N GLU A 257 44.78 -9.55 27.72
CA GLU A 257 45.66 -8.44 28.10
C GLU A 257 44.88 -7.18 28.52
N SER A 258 45.15 -6.75 29.76
CA SER A 258 44.33 -5.84 30.58
C SER A 258 44.41 -4.37 30.14
N SER A 259 43.57 -3.95 29.21
CA SER A 259 43.31 -2.53 28.91
C SER A 259 41.81 -2.22 28.87
N PRO A 260 41.38 -0.97 29.16
CA PRO A 260 39.96 -0.62 29.18
C PRO A 260 39.36 -0.75 27.77
N ILE A 261 38.29 -1.52 27.65
CA ILE A 261 37.58 -1.74 26.39
C ILE A 261 36.94 -0.42 25.98
N SER A 262 37.47 0.21 24.92
CA SER A 262 36.81 1.32 24.24
C SER A 262 35.93 0.75 23.13
N GLY A 263 34.75 1.33 22.93
CA GLY A 263 33.86 0.82 21.92
C GLY A 263 32.60 1.64 21.77
N THR A 264 31.85 1.36 20.71
CA THR A 264 30.58 2.01 20.42
C THR A 264 29.51 0.98 20.13
N VAL A 265 28.29 1.30 20.55
CA VAL A 265 27.10 0.52 20.24
C VAL A 265 26.10 1.43 19.55
N THR A 266 25.76 1.08 18.32
CA THR A 266 24.71 1.74 17.56
C THR A 266 23.53 0.79 17.42
N TYR A 267 22.36 1.25 17.81
CA TYR A 267 21.11 0.51 17.68
C TYR A 267 20.24 1.12 16.59
N HIS A 268 19.63 0.27 15.78
CA HIS A 268 18.60 0.63 14.82
C HIS A 268 17.39 -0.29 14.96
N SER A 269 16.20 0.25 14.67
CA SER A 269 14.95 -0.52 14.64
C SER A 269 14.17 -0.23 13.37
N TYR A 270 13.96 -1.30 12.59
CA TYR A 270 13.20 -1.28 11.34
C TYR A 270 11.99 -2.22 11.42
N ILE A 271 11.00 -2.03 10.54
CA ILE A 271 9.81 -2.91 10.47
C ILE A 271 10.20 -4.37 10.19
N VAL A 272 11.22 -4.57 9.36
CA VAL A 272 11.69 -5.89 8.90
C VAL A 272 12.68 -6.51 9.88
N ALA A 273 13.57 -5.68 10.44
CA ALA A 273 14.56 -6.03 11.45
C ALA A 273 14.28 -5.19 12.71
N PRO A 274 13.37 -5.61 13.59
CA PRO A 274 13.00 -4.85 14.79
C PRO A 274 14.18 -4.57 15.70
N VAL A 275 15.19 -5.46 15.73
CA VAL A 275 16.40 -5.30 16.53
C VAL A 275 17.60 -5.39 15.61
N GLN A 276 18.36 -4.30 15.51
CA GLN A 276 19.63 -4.26 14.81
C GLN A 276 20.68 -3.57 15.67
N PHE A 277 21.82 -4.22 15.84
CA PHE A 277 22.97 -3.67 16.56
C PHE A 277 24.19 -3.67 15.65
N GLN A 278 24.95 -2.58 15.74
CA GLN A 278 26.32 -2.51 15.29
C GLN A 278 27.18 -2.22 16.50
N ILE A 279 28.01 -3.19 16.88
CA ILE A 279 28.88 -3.13 18.04
C ILE A 279 30.31 -3.11 17.55
N VAL A 280 31.09 -2.16 18.02
CA VAL A 280 32.53 -2.05 17.73
C VAL A 280 33.26 -2.00 19.07
N GLN A 281 34.20 -2.91 19.27
CA GLN A 281 35.12 -2.94 20.40
C GLN A 281 36.55 -2.85 19.90
N GLU A 282 37.34 -1.99 20.52
CA GLU A 282 38.76 -1.81 20.26
C GLU A 282 39.57 -2.42 21.42
N GLY A 283 40.56 -3.25 21.08
CA GLY A 283 41.47 -3.89 22.00
C GLY A 283 42.90 -3.35 21.89
N PRO A 284 43.83 -3.85 22.73
CA PRO A 284 45.24 -3.52 22.61
C PRO A 284 45.83 -4.02 21.27
N ASP A 285 46.95 -3.42 20.85
CA ASP A 285 47.72 -3.83 19.65
C ASP A 285 46.91 -3.90 18.33
N ALA A 286 46.06 -2.90 18.10
CA ALA A 286 45.19 -2.79 16.93
C ALA A 286 44.19 -3.94 16.74
N GLN A 287 43.92 -4.71 17.80
CA GLN A 287 42.84 -5.69 17.80
C GLN A 287 41.48 -5.00 17.74
N MET A 288 40.57 -5.57 16.97
CA MET A 288 39.23 -5.02 16.78
C MET A 288 38.21 -6.14 16.67
N LEU A 289 37.08 -5.96 17.35
CA LEU A 289 35.92 -6.83 17.23
C LEU A 289 34.72 -5.99 16.78
N ARG A 290 34.20 -6.26 15.59
CA ARG A 290 32.97 -5.66 15.09
C ARG A 290 31.91 -6.73 14.93
N MET A 291 30.70 -6.49 15.44
CA MET A 291 29.56 -7.36 15.21
C MET A 291 28.37 -6.56 14.70
N ASP A 292 27.87 -6.97 13.54
CA ASP A 292 26.59 -6.53 12.99
C ASP A 292 25.56 -7.63 13.26
N TYR A 293 24.60 -7.37 14.14
CA TYR A 293 23.57 -8.32 14.57
C TYR A 293 22.18 -7.83 14.15
N MET A 294 21.35 -8.73 13.66
CA MET A 294 19.96 -8.47 13.27
C MET A 294 19.03 -9.59 13.74
N GLU A 295 17.90 -9.22 14.33
CA GLU A 295 16.77 -10.13 14.56
C GLU A 295 15.65 -9.77 13.59
N LEU A 296 15.27 -10.73 12.73
CA LEU A 296 14.32 -10.52 11.64
C LEU A 296 12.90 -10.93 12.04
N ARG A 297 11.92 -10.09 11.75
CA ARG A 297 10.49 -10.38 12.03
C ARG A 297 9.97 -11.57 11.22
N PHE A 298 10.56 -11.84 10.06
CA PHE A 298 10.09 -12.87 9.13
C PHE A 298 11.22 -13.89 8.83
N PRO A 299 11.07 -15.17 9.21
CA PRO A 299 12.08 -16.21 8.98
C PRO A 299 12.50 -16.36 7.51
N ARG A 300 11.59 -16.11 6.57
CA ARG A 300 11.86 -16.21 5.12
C ARG A 300 12.91 -15.20 4.64
N LEU A 301 13.17 -14.14 5.40
CA LEU A 301 14.14 -13.10 5.05
C LEU A 301 15.55 -13.42 5.56
N VAL A 302 15.72 -14.41 6.44
CA VAL A 302 17.03 -14.80 7.00
C VAL A 302 18.00 -15.15 5.89
N LYS A 303 17.63 -16.07 4.99
CA LYS A 303 18.49 -16.50 3.88
C LYS A 303 18.91 -15.36 2.93
N PRO A 304 18.00 -14.52 2.40
CA PRO A 304 18.40 -13.41 1.54
C PRO A 304 19.19 -12.32 2.27
N VAL A 305 18.85 -12.00 3.53
CA VAL A 305 19.60 -11.02 4.33
C VAL A 305 21.00 -11.52 4.64
N PHE A 306 21.13 -12.77 5.10
CA PHE A 306 22.41 -13.43 5.38
C PHE A 306 23.33 -13.42 4.15
N LYS A 307 22.80 -13.79 2.98
CA LYS A 307 23.55 -13.75 1.71
C LYS A 307 24.01 -12.35 1.34
N ASN A 308 23.15 -11.34 1.53
CA ASN A 308 23.50 -9.96 1.21
C ASN A 308 24.55 -9.41 2.19
N MET A 309 24.42 -9.72 3.47
CA MET A 309 25.38 -9.34 4.52
C MET A 309 26.77 -9.91 4.24
N MET A 310 26.88 -11.19 3.88
CA MET A 310 28.17 -11.78 3.47
C MET A 310 28.76 -11.07 2.25
N LYS A 311 27.93 -10.79 1.24
CA LYS A 311 28.36 -10.13 0.01
C LYS A 311 28.87 -8.71 0.27
N ASP A 312 28.19 -7.95 1.13
CA ASP A 312 28.55 -6.57 1.44
C ASP A 312 29.85 -6.50 2.26
N GLN A 313 30.01 -7.39 3.25
CA GLN A 313 31.22 -7.44 4.09
C GLN A 313 32.45 -7.93 3.31
N LEU A 314 32.27 -8.87 2.37
CA LEU A 314 33.36 -9.41 1.53
C LEU A 314 33.50 -8.69 0.19
N GLN A 315 32.78 -7.58 -0.06
CA GLN A 315 32.73 -6.91 -1.36
C GLN A 315 34.12 -6.53 -1.91
N TRP A 316 35.05 -6.20 -1.01
CA TRP A 316 36.42 -5.77 -1.34
C TRP A 316 37.47 -6.85 -1.05
N SER A 317 37.04 -8.06 -0.69
CA SER A 317 37.89 -9.19 -0.36
C SER A 317 37.89 -10.23 -1.48
N SER A 318 39.01 -10.93 -1.65
CA SER A 318 39.11 -12.13 -2.50
C SER A 318 38.89 -13.42 -1.72
N ALA A 319 38.58 -13.33 -0.41
CA ALA A 319 38.37 -14.49 0.44
C ALA A 319 37.05 -15.20 0.13
N GLU A 320 37.10 -16.51 -0.04
CA GLU A 320 35.92 -17.36 -0.18
C GLU A 320 35.46 -17.84 1.20
N PRO A 321 34.19 -17.64 1.57
CA PRO A 321 33.69 -18.11 2.87
C PRO A 321 33.55 -19.63 2.87
N GLU A 322 34.19 -20.28 3.83
CA GLU A 322 34.13 -21.72 4.07
C GLU A 322 33.00 -22.06 5.05
N ALA A 323 32.22 -23.10 4.75
CA ALA A 323 31.14 -23.54 5.63
C ALA A 323 31.70 -24.29 6.84
N VAL A 324 31.28 -23.88 8.04
CA VAL A 324 31.69 -24.53 9.30
C VAL A 324 30.50 -25.26 9.90
N SER A 325 30.67 -26.55 10.20
CA SER A 325 29.65 -27.34 10.90
C SER A 325 29.94 -27.33 12.40
N SER A 326 29.28 -26.43 13.14
CA SER A 326 29.49 -26.28 14.59
C SER A 326 28.42 -26.98 15.44
N GLY A 327 27.30 -27.42 14.86
CA GLY A 327 26.14 -27.95 15.60
C GLY A 327 25.41 -26.91 16.47
N LEU A 328 25.94 -25.69 16.56
CA LEU A 328 25.43 -24.57 17.37
C LEU A 328 24.56 -23.60 16.55
N PHE A 329 24.79 -23.49 15.24
CA PHE A 329 24.06 -22.59 14.35
C PHE A 329 23.41 -23.35 13.20
N ASP A 330 22.25 -22.89 12.72
CA ASP A 330 21.61 -23.42 11.51
C ASP A 330 22.52 -23.28 10.29
N THR A 331 23.31 -22.20 10.24
CA THR A 331 24.30 -21.96 9.19
C THR A 331 25.44 -21.11 9.74
N ALA A 332 26.69 -21.53 9.51
CA ALA A 332 27.89 -20.79 9.88
C ALA A 332 28.91 -20.82 8.73
N PHE A 333 29.54 -19.68 8.46
CA PHE A 333 30.60 -19.52 7.49
C PHE A 333 31.76 -18.71 8.08
N VAL A 334 32.99 -19.09 7.74
CA VAL A 334 34.20 -18.35 8.13
C VAL A 334 34.95 -17.93 6.88
N ALA A 335 35.44 -16.69 6.84
CA ALA A 335 36.33 -16.19 5.81
C ALA A 335 37.55 -15.53 6.45
N GLU A 336 38.74 -15.90 6.01
CA GLU A 336 39.99 -15.33 6.51
C GLU A 336 40.62 -14.41 5.46
N ILE A 337 41.08 -13.25 5.90
CA ILE A 337 41.72 -12.24 5.07
C ILE A 337 43.09 -11.92 5.67
N ASN A 338 44.15 -12.11 4.87
CA ASN A 338 45.52 -11.72 5.18
C ASN A 338 46.04 -12.23 6.56
N ASP A 339 45.67 -13.44 6.96
CA ASP A 339 46.13 -14.17 8.16
C ASP A 339 45.95 -13.42 9.51
N SER A 340 45.11 -12.39 9.52
CA SER A 340 44.95 -11.48 10.67
C SER A 340 43.53 -10.96 10.87
N MET A 341 42.69 -11.07 9.84
CA MET A 341 41.29 -10.61 9.86
C MET A 341 40.36 -11.78 9.55
N HIS A 342 39.53 -12.14 10.53
CA HIS A 342 38.61 -13.26 10.45
C HIS A 342 37.17 -12.75 10.44
N TYR A 343 36.40 -13.15 9.43
CA TYR A 343 34.97 -12.94 9.35
C TYR A 343 34.23 -14.22 9.70
N LEU A 344 33.29 -14.13 10.63
CA LEU A 344 32.36 -15.19 10.99
C LEU A 344 30.94 -14.72 10.68
N PHE A 345 30.23 -15.48 9.87
CA PHE A 345 28.84 -15.25 9.53
C PHE A 345 27.99 -16.37 10.09
N VAL A 346 27.05 -16.05 10.97
CA VAL A 346 26.17 -17.04 11.60
C VAL A 346 24.70 -16.67 11.44
N SER A 347 23.85 -17.69 11.30
CA SER A 347 22.40 -17.56 11.40
C SER A 347 21.82 -18.68 12.23
N ASP A 348 20.89 -18.32 13.11
CA ASP A 348 20.15 -19.24 13.97
C ASP A 348 18.70 -18.77 14.10
N GLY A 349 17.76 -19.56 13.59
CA GLY A 349 16.34 -19.23 13.58
C GLY A 349 16.04 -17.92 12.83
N GLN A 350 15.72 -16.86 13.58
CA GLN A 350 15.43 -15.51 13.07
C GLN A 350 16.59 -14.52 13.25
N LYS A 351 17.69 -14.96 13.86
CA LYS A 351 18.86 -14.15 14.19
C LYS A 351 19.94 -14.32 13.12
N VAL A 352 20.59 -13.22 12.78
CA VAL A 352 21.67 -13.17 11.79
C VAL A 352 22.77 -12.29 12.36
N ALA A 353 24.02 -12.74 12.31
CA ALA A 353 25.17 -11.96 12.76
C ALA A 353 26.36 -12.09 11.81
N ALA A 354 27.07 -10.98 11.59
CA ALA A 354 28.40 -10.93 11.01
C ALA A 354 29.36 -10.42 12.06
N VAL A 355 30.42 -11.17 12.32
CA VAL A 355 31.48 -10.83 13.27
C VAL A 355 32.77 -10.71 12.51
N CYS A 356 33.44 -9.57 12.65
CA CYS A 356 34.77 -9.32 12.13
C CYS A 356 35.72 -9.18 13.31
N TYR A 357 36.72 -10.04 13.36
CA TYR A 357 37.74 -10.04 14.39
C TYR A 357 39.12 -9.86 13.77
N ILE A 358 39.90 -8.92 14.29
CA ILE A 358 41.30 -8.70 13.94
C ILE A 358 42.14 -9.11 15.15
N GLY A 359 42.90 -10.20 15.03
CA GLY A 359 43.65 -10.79 16.14
C GLY A 359 44.16 -12.22 15.85
N PRO A 360 44.71 -12.93 16.85
CA PRO A 360 45.18 -14.30 16.68
C PRO A 360 44.04 -15.23 16.27
N GLY A 361 44.36 -16.27 15.48
CA GLY A 361 43.44 -17.12 14.75
C GLY A 361 42.17 -17.58 15.47
N TYR A 362 41.15 -17.85 14.67
CA TYR A 362 39.84 -18.38 15.08
C TYR A 362 39.94 -19.73 15.84
N THR A 363 39.20 -19.87 16.95
CA THR A 363 39.10 -21.10 17.75
C THR A 363 37.65 -21.58 17.88
N ASP A 364 37.42 -22.88 18.11
CA ASP A 364 36.06 -23.41 18.37
C ASP A 364 35.42 -22.83 19.63
N GLU A 365 36.24 -22.39 20.59
CA GLU A 365 35.79 -21.64 21.76
C GLU A 365 35.18 -20.28 21.38
N PHE A 366 35.69 -19.63 20.34
CA PHE A 366 35.15 -18.36 19.82
C PHE A 366 33.72 -18.52 19.30
N LEU A 367 33.43 -19.58 18.53
CA LEU A 367 32.05 -19.88 18.11
C LEU A 367 31.11 -20.06 19.29
N LYS A 368 31.56 -20.80 20.31
CA LYS A 368 30.77 -21.07 21.50
C LYS A 368 30.49 -19.79 22.28
N MET A 369 31.47 -18.90 22.42
CA MET A 369 31.29 -17.59 23.05
C MET A 369 30.28 -16.71 22.29
N ILE A 370 30.31 -16.71 20.96
CA ILE A 370 29.33 -15.96 20.14
C ILE A 370 27.93 -16.56 20.29
N HIS A 371 27.81 -17.88 20.25
CA HIS A 371 26.54 -18.58 20.44
C HIS A 371 25.94 -18.25 21.82
N ASP A 372 26.73 -18.42 22.88
CA ASP A 372 26.29 -18.15 24.25
C ASP A 372 25.91 -16.67 24.42
N ALA A 373 26.64 -15.72 23.81
CA ALA A 373 26.26 -14.31 23.83
C ALA A 373 24.94 -14.03 23.09
N MET A 374 24.70 -14.68 21.95
CA MET A 374 23.44 -14.56 21.18
C MET A 374 22.24 -15.22 21.88
N GLU A 375 22.46 -16.25 22.71
CA GLU A 375 21.41 -16.91 23.51
C GLU A 375 21.14 -16.20 24.83
N THR A 376 22.20 -15.81 25.56
CA THR A 376 22.09 -15.15 26.87
C THR A 376 21.61 -13.71 26.77
N TRP A 377 21.70 -13.11 25.59
CA TRP A 377 21.08 -11.82 25.31
C TRP A 377 19.55 -11.95 25.23
N THR A 378 18.90 -11.63 26.34
CA THR A 378 17.44 -11.44 26.42
C THR A 378 17.07 -9.98 26.13
N GLN A 379 16.16 -9.78 25.17
CA GLN A 379 15.45 -8.53 24.90
C GLN A 379 14.89 -7.84 26.19
N PRO A 380 14.53 -6.54 26.22
CA PRO A 380 15.38 -5.35 26.23
C PRO A 380 14.72 -4.26 27.14
N GLU A 381 14.94 -4.28 28.46
CA GLU A 381 14.35 -3.24 29.34
C GLU A 381 14.86 -1.81 29.03
N LEU A 382 15.90 -1.70 28.19
CA LEU A 382 16.52 -0.46 27.72
C LEU A 382 15.70 0.36 26.69
N PHE A 383 14.54 -0.09 26.21
CA PHE A 383 13.72 0.70 25.27
C PHE A 383 12.84 1.78 25.91
N TRP A 384 12.82 1.86 27.25
CA TRP A 384 11.91 2.70 28.03
C TRP A 384 12.59 3.81 28.86
N GLN A 385 13.92 3.94 28.84
CA GLN A 385 14.63 5.04 29.50
C GLN A 385 15.12 6.09 28.51
#